data_AF-A0A963W7W9-F1
#
_entry.id   AF-A0A963W7W9-F1
#
_cell.length_a   1.000
_cell.length_b   1.000
_cell.length_c   1.000
_cell.angle_alpha   90.00
_cell.angle_beta   90.00
_cell.angle_gamma   90.00
#
_symmetry.space_group_name_H-M   'P 1'
#
loop_
_entity.id
_entity.type
_entity.pdbx_description
1 polymer ?
#
loop_
_entity_poly.entity_id
_entity_poly.type
_entity_poly.pdbx_seq_one_letter_code
_entity_poly.pdbx_strand_id
1 'polypeptide(L)'
;KGVPMGGDLMKRSKSEAPRFMVLATKDPDGANLDRIQIIKGWLGKDGTVRNKIYDVALSDGRKVDRRTGKAPSVGSTVDVANATYTNSIGEVQLARVWTDPDFDPELRAFYYVRVIEIPTPRWTAYDAKYFGTKIPKGVPMVIQDRAYTSPIWYTP
;
A
#
# COMPACT_ATOMS: atom_id res chain seq x y z
N LYS A 1 21.89 -7.58 -11.03
CA LYS A 1 21.75 -8.28 -9.74
C LYS A 1 20.61 -7.59 -8.99
N GLY A 2 19.58 -8.32 -8.58
CA GLY A 2 18.52 -7.79 -7.72
C GLY A 2 18.90 -7.89 -6.24
N VAL A 3 18.18 -7.19 -5.38
CA VAL A 3 18.28 -7.31 -3.92
C VAL A 3 16.89 -7.58 -3.33
N PRO A 4 16.79 -8.35 -2.24
CA PRO A 4 15.52 -8.54 -1.55
C PRO A 4 15.12 -7.27 -0.80
N MET A 5 13.86 -7.24 -0.31
CA MET A 5 13.42 -6.22 0.64
C MET A 5 14.35 -6.20 1.87
N GLY A 6 14.77 -5.01 2.33
CA GLY A 6 15.78 -4.85 3.37
C GLY A 6 17.23 -4.72 2.87
N GLY A 7 17.48 -4.88 1.57
CA GLY A 7 18.82 -4.78 0.99
C GLY A 7 19.22 -3.39 0.49
N ASP A 8 20.48 -3.27 0.08
CA ASP A 8 21.06 -2.08 -0.55
C ASP A 8 21.23 -2.25 -2.06
N LEU A 9 20.59 -1.39 -2.84
CA LEU A 9 20.79 -1.26 -4.27
C LEU A 9 21.87 -0.21 -4.54
N MET A 10 23.05 -0.66 -4.95
CA MET A 10 24.16 0.22 -5.34
C MET A 10 23.98 0.77 -6.76
N LYS A 11 24.46 1.99 -7.01
CA LYS A 11 24.53 2.58 -8.35
C LYS A 11 25.24 1.63 -9.32
N ARG A 12 24.62 1.42 -10.48
CA ARG A 12 25.19 0.64 -11.58
C ARG A 12 25.89 1.59 -12.56
N SER A 13 26.82 1.06 -13.35
CA SER A 13 27.54 1.83 -14.39
C SER A 13 26.61 2.49 -15.42
N LYS A 14 25.40 1.96 -15.60
CA LYS A 14 24.30 2.63 -16.29
C LYS A 14 23.32 3.16 -15.24
N SER A 15 23.02 4.46 -15.29
CA SER A 15 22.05 5.16 -14.43
C SER A 15 20.59 4.78 -14.72
N GLU A 16 20.31 3.49 -14.85
CA GLU A 16 18.97 2.97 -15.14
C GLU A 16 18.11 2.99 -13.87
N ALA A 17 16.85 3.39 -14.03
CA ALA A 17 15.90 3.42 -12.93
C ALA A 17 15.68 2.01 -12.32
N PRO A 18 15.57 1.92 -10.98
CA PRO A 18 15.34 0.65 -10.31
C PRO A 18 13.98 0.07 -10.72
N ARG A 19 13.97 -1.26 -10.90
CA ARG A 19 12.78 -2.05 -11.18
C ARG A 19 12.45 -2.91 -9.98
N PHE A 20 11.21 -2.85 -9.54
CA PHE A 20 10.71 -3.59 -8.39
C PHE A 20 9.71 -4.63 -8.87
N MET A 21 9.92 -5.88 -8.49
CA MET A 21 8.92 -6.94 -8.62
C MET A 21 8.23 -7.07 -7.27
N VAL A 22 6.92 -6.88 -7.26
CA VAL A 22 6.10 -6.97 -6.06
C VAL A 22 5.03 -8.01 -6.27
N LEU A 23 4.86 -8.86 -5.28
CA LEU A 23 3.81 -9.87 -5.19
C LEU A 23 3.24 -9.80 -3.77
N ALA A 24 1.91 -9.74 -3.67
CA ALA A 24 1.18 -9.78 -2.40
C ALA A 24 -0.02 -10.72 -2.54
N THR A 25 -0.28 -11.49 -1.49
CA THR A 25 -1.44 -12.38 -1.36
C THR A 25 -2.12 -12.05 -0.04
N LYS A 26 -3.45 -12.07 -0.01
CA LYS A 26 -4.19 -11.88 1.23
C LYS A 26 -3.89 -12.98 2.24
N ASP A 27 -4.10 -12.70 3.52
CA ASP A 27 -4.20 -13.75 4.53
C ASP A 27 -5.39 -14.69 4.20
N PRO A 28 -5.27 -16.02 4.39
CA PRO A 28 -6.37 -16.95 4.13
C PRO A 28 -7.69 -16.55 4.77
N ASP A 29 -7.65 -16.07 6.01
CA ASP A 29 -8.81 -15.65 6.81
C ASP A 29 -9.06 -14.13 6.76
N GLY A 30 -8.15 -13.40 6.10
CA GLY A 30 -8.21 -11.95 5.92
C GLY A 30 -9.03 -11.46 4.72
N ALA A 31 -9.10 -10.14 4.63
CA ALA A 31 -9.83 -9.44 3.60
C ALA A 31 -9.05 -9.41 2.27
N ASN A 32 -9.76 -9.27 1.15
CA ASN A 32 -9.12 -9.11 -0.15
C ASN A 32 -8.26 -7.83 -0.20
N LEU A 33 -7.31 -7.79 -1.12
CA LEU A 33 -6.40 -6.68 -1.30
C LEU A 33 -7.07 -5.55 -2.10
N ASP A 34 -6.99 -4.31 -1.62
CA ASP A 34 -7.35 -3.10 -2.35
C ASP A 34 -6.23 -2.73 -3.33
N ARG A 35 -5.00 -2.55 -2.82
CA ARG A 35 -3.89 -2.03 -3.63
C ARG A 35 -2.51 -2.35 -3.11
N ILE A 36 -1.55 -2.27 -4.02
CA ILE A 36 -0.12 -2.19 -3.73
C ILE A 36 0.35 -0.77 -3.97
N GLN A 37 1.09 -0.23 -3.01
CA GLN A 37 1.79 1.03 -3.09
C GLN A 37 3.30 0.83 -2.94
N ILE A 38 4.07 1.65 -3.66
CA ILE A 38 5.50 1.85 -3.39
C ILE A 38 5.65 3.24 -2.79
N ILE A 39 6.31 3.30 -1.63
CA ILE A 39 6.64 4.55 -0.96
C ILE A 39 8.12 4.79 -1.20
N LYS A 40 8.42 5.89 -1.89
CA LYS A 40 9.77 6.40 -2.12
C LYS A 40 10.03 7.52 -1.12
N GLY A 41 11.11 7.41 -0.36
CA GLY A 41 11.69 8.53 0.39
C GLY A 41 13.04 8.90 -0.19
N TRP A 42 13.41 10.17 -0.20
CA TRP A 42 14.73 10.62 -0.65
C TRP A 42 15.15 11.92 0.03
N LEU A 43 16.45 12.18 0.02
CA LEU A 43 17.02 13.45 0.47
C LEU A 43 17.16 14.39 -0.73
N GLY A 44 16.57 15.57 -0.65
CA GLY A 44 16.79 16.64 -1.62
C GLY A 44 18.23 17.17 -1.57
N LYS A 45 18.66 17.87 -2.62
CA LYS A 45 19.99 18.53 -2.67
C LYS A 45 20.19 19.57 -1.56
N ASP A 46 19.09 20.09 -1.04
CA ASP A 46 19.00 21.03 0.09
C ASP A 46 18.99 20.34 1.46
N GLY A 47 19.11 19.01 1.51
CA GLY A 47 19.01 18.23 2.74
C GLY A 47 17.58 18.00 3.23
N THR A 48 16.55 18.41 2.48
CA THR A 48 15.15 18.19 2.87
C THR A 48 14.72 16.76 2.63
N VAL A 49 14.01 16.16 3.59
CA VAL A 49 13.41 14.83 3.40
C VAL A 49 12.15 14.96 2.56
N ARG A 50 12.07 14.20 1.49
CA ARG A 50 10.92 14.14 0.59
C ARG A 50 10.39 12.72 0.54
N ASN A 51 9.09 12.58 0.34
CA ASN A 51 8.45 11.30 0.10
C ASN A 51 7.38 11.40 -0.98
N LYS A 52 7.14 10.29 -1.67
CA LYS A 52 6.09 10.15 -2.66
C LYS A 52 5.52 8.73 -2.60
N ILE A 53 4.21 8.64 -2.74
CA ILE A 53 3.46 7.38 -2.77
C ILE A 53 3.04 7.12 -4.21
N TYR A 54 3.31 5.91 -4.69
CA TYR A 54 2.87 5.44 -6.00
C TYR A 54 1.88 4.30 -5.80
N ASP A 55 0.65 4.45 -6.30
CA ASP A 55 -0.28 3.33 -6.46
C ASP A 55 0.14 2.52 -7.69
N VAL A 56 0.68 1.31 -7.48
CA VAL A 56 1.32 0.52 -8.57
C VAL A 56 0.48 -0.65 -9.06
N ALA A 57 -0.44 -1.13 -8.23
CA ALA A 57 -1.47 -2.11 -8.59
C ALA A 57 -2.76 -1.83 -7.80
N LEU A 58 -3.91 -1.93 -8.46
CA LEU A 58 -5.24 -1.73 -7.87
C LEU A 58 -6.12 -2.94 -8.19
N SER A 59 -6.99 -3.34 -7.28
CA SER A 59 -8.01 -4.37 -7.50
C SER A 59 -9.15 -3.92 -8.42
N ASP A 60 -9.97 -4.90 -8.84
CA ASP A 60 -11.25 -4.67 -9.53
C ASP A 60 -11.08 -3.93 -10.86
N GLY A 61 -9.93 -4.11 -11.52
CA GLY A 61 -9.60 -3.44 -12.78
C GLY A 61 -9.49 -1.91 -12.68
N ARG A 62 -9.49 -1.34 -11.45
CA ARG A 62 -9.36 0.10 -11.21
C ARG A 62 -8.03 0.60 -11.76
N LYS A 63 -8.00 1.87 -12.16
CA LYS A 63 -6.82 2.52 -12.71
C LYS A 63 -6.57 3.84 -12.01
N VAL A 64 -5.30 4.16 -11.80
CA VAL A 64 -4.88 5.49 -11.36
C VAL A 64 -5.27 6.49 -12.43
N ASP A 65 -5.93 7.58 -12.01
CA ASP A 65 -6.23 8.69 -12.89
C ASP A 65 -4.91 9.34 -13.33
N ARG A 66 -4.65 9.36 -14.63
CA ARG A 66 -3.38 9.85 -15.19
C ARG A 66 -3.17 11.36 -15.00
N ARG A 67 -4.24 12.13 -14.83
CA ARG A 67 -4.20 13.59 -14.67
C ARG A 67 -3.95 13.97 -13.21
N THR A 68 -4.55 13.24 -12.28
CA THR A 68 -4.49 13.57 -10.85
C THR A 68 -3.48 12.71 -10.07
N GLY A 69 -3.06 11.58 -10.62
CA GLY A 69 -2.21 10.59 -9.95
C GLY A 69 -2.91 9.85 -8.81
N LYS A 70 -4.24 9.99 -8.68
CA LYS A 70 -5.01 9.38 -7.59
C LYS A 70 -5.72 8.10 -8.06
N ALA A 71 -5.71 7.09 -7.20
CA ALA A 71 -6.52 5.89 -7.38
C ALA A 71 -7.95 6.09 -6.85
N PRO A 72 -8.98 5.62 -7.56
CA PRO A 72 -10.36 5.66 -7.07
C PRO A 72 -10.52 4.81 -5.79
N SER A 73 -11.54 5.13 -4.99
CA SER A 73 -11.90 4.33 -3.81
C SER A 73 -12.29 2.91 -4.23
N VAL A 74 -11.95 1.93 -3.39
CA VAL A 74 -12.37 0.52 -3.58
C VAL A 74 -13.82 0.29 -3.17
N GLY A 75 -14.41 1.22 -2.40
CA GLY A 75 -15.71 1.03 -1.77
C GLY A 75 -15.59 0.30 -0.43
N SER A 76 -16.70 -0.21 0.09
CA SER A 76 -16.75 -0.96 1.34
C SER A 76 -17.89 -1.98 1.30
N THR A 77 -17.63 -3.16 1.82
CA THR A 77 -18.61 -4.24 2.02
C THR A 77 -18.90 -4.49 3.50
N VAL A 78 -18.46 -3.59 4.38
CA VAL A 78 -18.57 -3.74 5.82
C VAL A 78 -20.02 -3.57 6.27
N ASP A 79 -20.53 -4.58 6.97
CA ASP A 79 -21.74 -4.50 7.77
C ASP A 79 -21.33 -4.18 9.21
N VAL A 80 -21.49 -2.92 9.59
CA VAL A 80 -21.14 -2.43 10.92
C VAL A 80 -22.04 -3.02 12.00
N ALA A 81 -23.33 -3.24 11.71
CA ALA A 81 -24.29 -3.76 12.69
C ALA A 81 -23.96 -5.21 13.06
N ASN A 82 -23.55 -6.00 12.06
CA ASN A 82 -23.16 -7.39 12.24
C ASN A 82 -21.66 -7.59 12.45
N ALA A 83 -20.84 -6.55 12.43
CA ALA A 83 -19.38 -6.64 12.52
C ALA A 83 -18.81 -7.68 11.54
N THR A 84 -19.32 -7.66 10.30
CA THR A 84 -18.93 -8.58 9.23
C THR A 84 -18.58 -7.80 7.96
N TYR A 85 -18.02 -8.48 6.97
CA TYR A 85 -17.75 -7.94 5.65
C TYR A 85 -17.76 -9.08 4.63
N THR A 86 -17.79 -8.75 3.34
CA THR A 86 -17.68 -9.75 2.26
C THR A 86 -16.49 -9.46 1.36
N ASN A 87 -15.85 -10.52 0.87
CA ASN A 87 -14.75 -10.44 -0.10
C ASN A 87 -15.29 -10.39 -1.56
N SER A 88 -16.36 -9.61 -1.78
CA SER A 88 -16.99 -9.41 -3.10
C SER A 88 -16.32 -8.31 -3.94
N ILE A 89 -15.39 -7.55 -3.34
CA ILE A 89 -14.50 -6.57 -3.97
C ILE A 89 -13.06 -6.90 -3.58
N GLY A 90 -12.08 -6.30 -4.26
CA GLY A 90 -10.67 -6.57 -3.99
C GLY A 90 -10.17 -7.82 -4.71
N GLU A 91 -8.85 -8.04 -4.67
CA GLU A 91 -8.21 -9.24 -5.24
C GLU A 91 -7.60 -10.13 -4.16
N VAL A 92 -7.61 -11.44 -4.38
CA VAL A 92 -6.88 -12.38 -3.49
C VAL A 92 -5.36 -12.22 -3.59
N GLN A 93 -4.88 -11.75 -4.75
CA GLN A 93 -3.47 -11.60 -5.06
C GLN A 93 -3.27 -10.41 -6.00
N LEU A 94 -2.22 -9.63 -5.74
CA LEU A 94 -1.77 -8.55 -6.61
C LEU A 94 -0.30 -8.75 -6.95
N ALA A 95 0.06 -8.56 -8.23
CA ALA A 95 1.42 -8.66 -8.71
C ALA A 95 1.75 -7.53 -9.68
N ARG A 96 2.95 -6.96 -9.57
CA ARG A 96 3.39 -5.85 -10.43
C ARG A 96 4.90 -5.83 -10.58
N VAL A 97 5.36 -5.54 -11.81
CA VAL A 97 6.70 -5.00 -12.03
C VAL A 97 6.56 -3.50 -12.24
N TRP A 98 7.22 -2.71 -11.40
CA TRP A 98 7.16 -1.25 -11.44
C TRP A 98 8.56 -0.67 -11.59
N THR A 99 8.66 0.43 -12.34
CA THR A 99 9.91 1.18 -12.54
C THR A 99 9.66 2.59 -12.05
N ASP A 100 10.59 3.16 -11.29
CA ASP A 100 10.45 4.52 -10.78
C ASP A 100 10.51 5.55 -11.92
N PRO A 101 9.40 6.26 -12.23
CA PRO A 101 9.36 7.23 -13.31
C PRO A 101 10.09 8.54 -12.96
N ASP A 102 10.32 8.80 -11.67
CA ASP A 102 10.94 10.04 -11.16
C ASP A 102 12.32 9.75 -10.56
N PHE A 103 13.00 8.71 -11.05
CA PHE A 103 14.29 8.29 -10.53
C PHE A 103 15.38 9.32 -10.84
N ASP A 104 16.11 9.73 -9.81
CA ASP A 104 17.33 10.51 -9.95
C ASP A 104 18.49 9.68 -9.37
N PRO A 105 19.46 9.25 -10.20
CA PRO A 105 20.55 8.39 -9.78
C PRO A 105 21.51 9.06 -8.79
N GLU A 106 21.46 10.38 -8.63
CA GLU A 106 22.34 11.15 -7.74
C GLU A 106 21.73 11.35 -6.34
N LEU A 107 20.46 10.98 -6.14
CA LEU A 107 19.78 11.14 -4.84
C LEU A 107 19.82 9.85 -4.05
N ARG A 108 20.22 9.94 -2.78
CA ARG A 108 20.01 8.87 -1.80
C ARG A 108 18.51 8.70 -1.60
N ALA A 109 18.03 7.48 -1.80
CA ALA A 109 16.62 7.16 -1.71
C ALA A 109 16.40 5.83 -0.98
N PHE A 110 15.19 5.59 -0.53
CA PHE A 110 14.74 4.29 -0.06
C PHE A 110 13.33 4.03 -0.56
N TYR A 111 13.01 2.73 -0.71
CA TYR A 111 11.74 2.26 -1.23
C TYR A 111 11.21 1.17 -0.34
N TYR A 112 9.97 1.29 0.12
CA TYR A 112 9.27 0.16 0.73
C TYR A 112 7.90 -0.02 0.09
N VAL A 113 7.38 -1.24 0.20
CA VAL A 113 6.05 -1.60 -0.28
C VAL A 113 5.06 -1.47 0.86
N ARG A 114 3.91 -0.86 0.57
CA ARG A 114 2.72 -0.93 1.42
C ARG A 114 1.62 -1.65 0.65
N VAL A 115 1.04 -2.68 1.26
CA VAL A 115 -0.15 -3.36 0.74
C VAL A 115 -1.33 -2.95 1.61
N ILE A 116 -2.49 -2.70 1.02
CA ILE A 116 -3.69 -2.26 1.71
C ILE A 116 -4.82 -3.23 1.39
N GLU A 117 -5.55 -3.65 2.41
CA GLU A 117 -6.75 -4.46 2.27
C GLU A 117 -8.01 -3.62 2.01
N ILE A 118 -9.08 -4.26 1.55
CA ILE A 118 -10.41 -3.65 1.53
C ILE A 118 -10.85 -3.32 2.97
N PRO A 119 -11.81 -2.41 3.17
CA PRO A 119 -12.25 -2.07 4.52
C PRO A 119 -12.82 -3.26 5.29
N THR A 120 -12.47 -3.34 6.58
CA THR A 120 -12.91 -4.36 7.55
C THR A 120 -13.57 -3.68 8.76
N PRO A 121 -14.41 -4.40 9.52
CA PRO A 121 -14.91 -3.92 10.80
C PRO A 121 -13.75 -3.66 11.76
N ARG A 122 -13.76 -2.51 12.44
CA ARG A 122 -12.81 -2.22 13.51
C ARG A 122 -13.25 -2.93 14.80
N TRP A 123 -12.34 -3.13 15.76
CA TRP A 123 -12.66 -3.69 17.09
C TRP A 123 -13.88 -3.03 17.76
N THR A 124 -14.10 -1.74 17.54
CA THR A 124 -15.28 -1.01 18.03
C THR A 124 -16.60 -1.51 17.49
N ALA A 125 -16.65 -2.02 16.25
CA ALA A 125 -17.83 -2.67 15.70
C ALA A 125 -18.09 -4.04 16.33
N TYR A 126 -17.02 -4.82 16.55
CA TYR A 126 -17.11 -6.09 17.26
C TYR A 126 -17.62 -5.90 18.69
N ASP A 127 -17.08 -4.93 19.43
CA ASP A 127 -17.50 -4.61 20.79
C ASP A 127 -18.95 -4.12 20.85
N ALA A 128 -19.36 -3.25 19.93
CA ALA A 128 -20.74 -2.77 19.84
C ALA A 128 -21.73 -3.94 19.70
N LYS A 129 -21.41 -4.88 18.81
CA LYS A 129 -22.22 -6.09 18.59
C LYS A 129 -22.21 -7.02 19.81
N TYR A 130 -21.04 -7.27 20.37
CA TYR A 130 -20.86 -8.21 21.48
C TYR A 130 -21.56 -7.72 22.76
N PHE A 131 -21.35 -6.46 23.12
CA PHE A 131 -21.91 -5.88 24.35
C PHE A 131 -23.31 -5.26 24.15
N GLY A 132 -23.83 -5.18 22.92
CA GLY A 132 -25.11 -4.53 22.62
C GLY A 132 -25.12 -3.04 22.94
N THR A 133 -23.97 -2.38 22.90
CA THR A 133 -23.80 -0.98 23.34
C THR A 133 -23.72 -0.01 22.17
N LYS A 134 -24.16 1.23 22.41
CA LYS A 134 -24.05 2.32 21.43
C LYS A 134 -22.68 2.97 21.55
N ILE A 135 -21.89 2.87 20.49
CA ILE A 135 -20.61 3.58 20.40
C ILE A 135 -20.87 5.08 20.18
N PRO A 136 -20.13 5.99 20.87
CA PRO A 136 -20.26 7.42 20.67
C PRO A 136 -20.08 7.85 19.21
N LYS A 137 -20.76 8.93 18.83
CA LYS A 137 -20.61 9.52 17.49
C LYS A 137 -19.16 9.96 17.26
N GLY A 138 -18.65 9.71 16.05
CA GLY A 138 -17.30 10.09 15.64
C GLY A 138 -16.24 9.02 15.90
N VAL A 139 -16.55 7.95 16.64
CA VAL A 139 -15.65 6.80 16.78
C VAL A 139 -15.67 5.98 15.48
N PRO A 140 -14.51 5.69 14.86
CA PRO A 140 -14.46 4.87 13.65
C PRO A 140 -14.96 3.45 13.93
N MET A 141 -15.80 2.92 13.05
CA MET A 141 -16.32 1.54 13.10
C MET A 141 -15.70 0.64 12.03
N VAL A 142 -14.90 1.24 11.13
CA VAL A 142 -14.28 0.60 9.98
C VAL A 142 -12.80 0.95 9.97
N ILE A 143 -11.96 0.02 9.54
CA ILE A 143 -10.52 0.21 9.34
C ILE A 143 -10.10 -0.36 7.99
N GLN A 144 -8.93 0.04 7.50
CA GLN A 144 -8.23 -0.64 6.42
C GLN A 144 -6.84 -1.00 6.92
N ASP A 145 -6.59 -2.30 7.00
CA ASP A 145 -5.30 -2.82 7.44
C ASP A 145 -4.25 -2.74 6.34
N ARG A 146 -2.99 -2.72 6.80
CA ARG A 146 -1.84 -2.40 5.95
C ARG A 146 -0.65 -3.25 6.35
N ALA A 147 -0.03 -3.89 5.35
CA ALA A 147 1.26 -4.55 5.50
C ALA A 147 2.38 -3.67 4.93
N TYR A 148 3.53 -3.66 5.59
CA TYR A 148 4.73 -2.92 5.19
C TYR A 148 5.91 -3.87 5.07
N THR A 149 6.76 -3.64 4.08
CA THR A 149 8.03 -4.37 3.93
C THR A 149 9.21 -3.55 4.47
N SER A 150 10.33 -4.24 4.74
CA SER A 150 11.60 -3.56 5.01
C SER A 150 12.06 -2.76 3.80
N PRO A 151 12.63 -1.55 3.98
CA PRO A 151 13.04 -0.72 2.87
C PRO A 151 14.20 -1.33 2.09
N ILE A 152 14.19 -1.15 0.78
CA ILE A 152 15.38 -1.23 -0.06
C ILE A 152 15.99 0.17 -0.11
N TRP A 153 17.26 0.27 0.26
CA TRP A 153 18.01 1.51 0.18
C TRP A 153 18.68 1.64 -1.18
N TYR A 154 18.78 2.86 -1.69
CA TYR A 154 19.53 3.20 -2.89
C TYR A 154 20.63 4.20 -2.54
N THR A 155 21.87 3.80 -2.83
CA THR A 155 23.05 4.63 -2.63
C THR A 155 23.67 4.97 -4.00
N PRO A 156 23.68 6.26 -4.38
CA PRO A 156 24.39 6.78 -5.54
C PRO A 156 25.88 6.43 -5.54
#